data_AF-A0A1I2IL26-F1
#
_entry.id   AF-A0A1I2IL26-F1
#
_cell.length_a   1.000
_cell.length_b   1.000
_cell.length_c   1.000
_cell.angle_alpha   90.00
_cell.angle_beta   90.00
_cell.angle_gamma   90.00
#
_symmetry.space_group_name_H-M   'P 1'
#
loop_
_entity.id
_entity.type
_entity.pdbx_description
1 polymer ?
#
loop_
_entity_poly.entity_id
_entity_poly.type
_entity_poly.pdbx_seq_one_letter_code
_entity_poly.pdbx_strand_id
1 'polypeptide(L)'
;MTGLPDGLPGDAPGEEPFDPLEPLLRPPAVYLAPPAGSFETIRRRAARRRRGRALAGGTLAVAVISGAVLAAAALTRDDSQEVVPTPANSTEHTTTSPGPTKPPVVPPPGPTPSRTTPTPGGGPSTVTTEPTRTPPTTPTTGTDGTGGSTPLCTAAQLTPSLGGGDAGAGSVFRYLVLTNHSGTVCHVTGFPGLSLLDADGKQIGAPATYQQLDHQPVVLRPGESASDTIRTVNQQGTCLPTSTSLRIYPPGSRQSLVFPGKVTNCDNEFVVTPFTKGTTGNPAS
;
A
#
# COMPACT_ATOMS: atom_id res chain seq x y z
N MET A 1 59.13 43.37 -14.72
CA MET A 1 58.86 43.36 -16.18
C MET A 1 59.31 42.00 -16.66
N THR A 2 58.50 41.04 -17.10
CA THR A 2 57.17 40.94 -17.72
C THR A 2 56.87 39.43 -17.70
N GLY A 3 55.74 38.92 -17.22
CA GLY A 3 54.53 38.74 -18.03
C GLY A 3 53.95 37.34 -17.75
N LEU A 4 52.63 37.27 -17.61
CA LEU A 4 51.75 36.17 -17.21
C LEU A 4 51.77 34.97 -18.21
N PRO A 5 51.51 33.73 -17.77
CA PRO A 5 51.16 32.62 -18.68
C PRO A 5 49.66 32.61 -19.02
N ASP A 6 49.36 32.54 -20.32
CA ASP A 6 48.01 32.37 -20.88
C ASP A 6 47.57 30.89 -20.87
N GLY A 7 46.33 30.66 -20.44
CA GLY A 7 45.33 29.84 -21.17
C GLY A 7 45.41 28.31 -21.14
N LEU A 8 44.52 27.69 -20.33
CA LEU A 8 44.04 26.30 -20.47
C LEU A 8 43.17 26.14 -21.75
N PRO A 9 42.92 24.90 -22.26
CA PRO A 9 41.70 24.20 -21.83
C PRO A 9 41.85 22.66 -21.72
N GLY A 10 40.82 22.04 -21.14
CA GLY A 10 40.81 20.68 -20.59
C GLY A 10 41.04 19.52 -21.55
N ASP A 11 41.43 18.40 -20.95
CA ASP A 11 41.36 17.09 -21.56
C ASP A 11 40.69 16.12 -20.58
N ALA A 12 39.70 15.41 -21.10
CA ALA A 12 38.91 14.42 -20.40
C ALA A 12 39.76 13.17 -20.07
N PRO A 13 39.42 12.36 -19.05
CA PRO A 13 39.99 11.02 -18.96
C PRO A 13 39.53 10.22 -20.19
N GLY A 14 40.50 9.81 -20.99
CA GLY A 14 40.33 9.16 -22.29
C GLY A 14 39.39 7.96 -22.24
N GLU A 15 38.45 7.97 -23.18
CA GLU A 15 37.64 6.83 -23.57
C GLU A 15 38.57 5.81 -24.26
N GLU A 16 38.85 4.70 -23.57
CA GLU A 16 39.66 3.62 -24.12
C GLU A 16 39.00 3.08 -25.42
N PRO A 17 39.74 2.94 -26.53
CA PRO A 17 39.18 2.43 -27.77
C PRO A 17 38.85 0.94 -27.58
N PHE A 18 37.57 0.59 -27.68
CA PHE A 18 37.10 -0.80 -27.71
C PHE A 18 37.86 -1.57 -28.80
N ASP A 19 38.73 -2.49 -28.37
CA ASP A 19 39.46 -3.39 -29.27
C ASP A 19 38.45 -4.30 -29.99
N PRO A 20 38.29 -4.17 -31.32
CA PRO A 20 37.31 -4.96 -32.07
C PRO A 20 37.64 -6.46 -32.08
N LEU A 21 38.80 -6.87 -31.56
CA LEU A 21 39.23 -8.26 -31.47
C LEU A 21 38.85 -8.95 -30.16
N GLU A 22 38.45 -8.19 -29.13
CA GLU A 22 38.06 -8.74 -27.82
C GLU A 22 36.84 -9.70 -27.89
N PRO A 23 35.80 -9.44 -28.70
CA PRO A 23 34.68 -10.36 -28.87
C PRO A 23 35.06 -11.66 -29.60
N LEU A 24 36.12 -11.63 -30.41
CA LEU A 24 36.56 -12.78 -31.23
C LEU A 24 37.48 -13.73 -30.47
N LEU A 25 38.16 -13.25 -29.43
CA LEU A 25 39.00 -14.06 -28.55
C LEU A 25 38.20 -14.72 -27.41
N ARG A 26 36.92 -14.38 -27.26
CA ARG A 26 36.05 -14.99 -26.24
C ARG A 26 35.67 -16.41 -26.67
N PRO A 27 36.06 -17.46 -25.92
CA PRO A 27 35.64 -18.81 -26.24
C PRO A 27 34.10 -18.90 -26.16
N PRO A 28 33.45 -19.64 -27.08
CA PRO A 28 32.00 -19.80 -27.03
C PRO A 28 31.63 -20.44 -25.70
N ALA A 29 30.62 -19.88 -25.03
CA ALA A 29 30.08 -20.48 -23.82
C ALA A 29 29.64 -21.91 -24.13
N VAL A 30 30.35 -22.89 -23.58
CA VAL A 30 30.01 -24.31 -23.73
C VAL A 30 28.68 -24.52 -23.01
N TYR A 31 27.61 -24.57 -23.79
CA TYR A 31 26.28 -24.83 -23.27
C TYR A 31 26.20 -26.30 -22.85
N LEU A 32 26.37 -26.56 -21.56
CA LEU A 32 26.17 -27.89 -21.01
C LEU A 32 24.69 -28.25 -21.16
N ALA A 33 24.41 -29.35 -21.86
CA ALA A 33 23.07 -29.88 -21.94
C ALA A 33 22.55 -30.17 -20.52
N PRO A 34 21.31 -29.79 -20.18
CA PRO A 34 20.76 -30.02 -18.86
C PRO A 34 20.75 -31.53 -18.55
N PRO A 35 21.17 -31.95 -17.34
CA PRO A 35 21.21 -33.37 -16.98
C PRO A 35 19.81 -33.98 -16.98
N ALA A 36 19.70 -35.18 -17.56
CA ALA A 36 18.44 -35.91 -17.64
C ALA A 36 17.85 -36.15 -16.23
N GLY A 37 16.56 -35.87 -16.05
CA GLY A 37 15.81 -36.21 -14.84
C GLY A 37 15.50 -35.07 -13.85
N SER A 38 16.19 -33.94 -13.91
CA SER A 38 15.98 -32.81 -12.97
C SER A 38 14.62 -32.10 -13.14
N PHE A 39 14.05 -32.12 -14.34
CA PHE A 39 12.79 -31.44 -14.66
C PHE A 39 11.55 -32.34 -14.63
N GLU A 40 11.71 -33.66 -14.44
CA GLU A 40 10.56 -34.58 -14.45
C GLU A 40 9.63 -34.36 -13.27
N THR A 41 10.18 -34.10 -12.08
CA THR A 41 9.40 -33.86 -10.87
C THR A 41 8.56 -32.58 -10.98
N ILE A 42 9.12 -31.53 -11.60
CA ILE A 42 8.44 -30.26 -11.87
C ILE A 42 7.33 -30.45 -12.90
N ARG A 43 7.59 -31.18 -14.02
CA ARG A 43 6.57 -31.48 -15.03
C ARG A 43 5.43 -32.34 -14.47
N ARG A 44 5.72 -33.34 -13.62
CA ARG A 44 4.69 -34.18 -12.98
C ARG A 44 3.81 -33.38 -12.01
N ARG A 45 4.39 -32.46 -11.23
CA ARG A 45 3.61 -31.55 -10.35
C ARG A 45 2.73 -30.58 -11.15
N ALA A 46 3.23 -30.04 -12.26
CA ALA A 46 2.45 -29.17 -13.14
C ALA A 46 1.28 -29.90 -13.83
N ALA A 47 1.48 -31.15 -14.28
CA ALA A 47 0.44 -31.97 -14.90
C ALA A 47 -0.69 -32.35 -13.92
N ARG A 48 -0.36 -32.68 -12.65
CA ARG A 48 -1.37 -32.95 -11.61
C ARG A 48 -2.27 -31.74 -11.31
N ARG A 49 -1.70 -30.52 -11.28
CA ARG A 49 -2.48 -29.28 -11.06
C ARG A 49 -3.44 -28.97 -12.22
N ARG A 50 -3.06 -29.27 -13.46
CA ARG A 50 -3.95 -29.12 -14.62
C ARG A 50 -5.11 -30.11 -14.60
N ARG A 51 -4.86 -31.37 -14.22
CA ARG A 51 -5.93 -32.39 -14.10
C ARG A 51 -6.90 -32.12 -12.95
N GLY A 52 -6.44 -31.51 -11.84
CA GLY A 52 -7.32 -31.10 -10.74
C GLY A 52 -8.29 -29.97 -11.10
N ARG A 53 -7.89 -29.04 -11.98
CA ARG A 53 -8.76 -27.93 -12.43
C ARG A 53 -9.84 -28.35 -13.45
N ALA A 54 -9.68 -29.50 -14.10
CA ALA A 54 -10.67 -30.01 -15.06
C ALA A 54 -11.86 -30.74 -14.41
N LEU A 55 -11.76 -31.15 -13.14
CA LEU A 55 -12.85 -31.86 -12.44
C LEU A 55 -13.69 -30.97 -11.51
N ALA A 56 -13.27 -29.74 -11.22
CA ALA A 56 -14.01 -28.78 -10.38
C ALA A 56 -14.89 -27.78 -11.18
N GLY A 57 -14.74 -27.70 -12.51
CA GLY A 57 -15.52 -26.79 -13.37
C GLY A 57 -16.76 -27.41 -14.02
N GLY A 58 -16.97 -28.73 -13.90
CA GLY A 58 -18.04 -29.46 -14.62
C GLY A 58 -19.36 -29.62 -13.86
N THR A 59 -19.43 -29.30 -12.57
CA THR A 59 -20.61 -29.62 -11.74
C THR A 59 -21.58 -28.45 -11.51
N LEU A 60 -21.26 -27.22 -11.93
CA LEU A 60 -22.15 -26.07 -11.75
C LEU A 60 -23.03 -25.74 -12.97
N ALA A 61 -22.74 -26.28 -14.15
CA ALA A 61 -23.53 -26.00 -15.36
C ALA A 61 -24.81 -26.86 -15.50
N VAL A 62 -24.93 -27.97 -14.78
CA VAL A 62 -26.10 -28.88 -14.88
C VAL A 62 -27.23 -28.51 -13.90
N ALA A 63 -26.93 -27.77 -12.82
CA ALA A 63 -27.95 -27.45 -11.80
C ALA A 63 -28.88 -26.28 -12.18
N VAL A 64 -28.51 -25.44 -13.16
CA VAL A 64 -29.32 -24.24 -13.54
C VAL A 64 -30.39 -24.58 -14.58
N ILE A 65 -30.25 -25.67 -15.34
CA ILE A 65 -31.23 -26.05 -16.38
C ILE A 65 -32.44 -26.78 -15.77
N SER A 66 -32.28 -27.45 -14.63
CA SER A 66 -33.38 -28.17 -13.95
C SER A 66 -34.35 -27.25 -13.19
N GLY A 67 -33.92 -26.05 -12.81
CA GLY A 67 -34.74 -25.10 -12.04
C GLY A 67 -35.77 -24.34 -12.87
N ALA A 68 -35.51 -24.15 -14.17
CA ALA A 68 -36.41 -23.40 -15.06
C ALA A 68 -37.63 -24.21 -15.53
N VAL A 69 -37.55 -25.55 -15.54
CA VAL A 69 -38.66 -26.41 -15.99
C VAL A 69 -39.69 -26.65 -14.88
N LEU A 70 -39.32 -26.51 -13.61
CA LEU A 70 -40.24 -26.71 -12.48
C LEU A 70 -41.06 -25.46 -12.09
N ALA A 71 -40.73 -24.27 -12.61
CA ALA A 71 -41.51 -23.05 -12.38
C ALA A 71 -42.65 -22.83 -13.39
N ALA A 72 -42.68 -23.59 -14.50
CA ALA A 72 -43.71 -23.45 -15.55
C ALA A 72 -44.97 -24.31 -15.33
N ALA A 73 -45.02 -25.15 -14.28
CA ALA A 73 -46.12 -26.08 -14.04
C ALA A 73 -47.09 -25.65 -12.91
N ALA A 74 -46.93 -24.45 -12.31
CA ALA A 74 -47.67 -24.06 -11.11
C ALA A 74 -48.75 -22.97 -11.28
N LEU A 75 -49.01 -22.44 -12.49
CA LEU A 75 -50.00 -21.34 -12.65
C LEU A 75 -51.03 -21.53 -13.78
N THR A 76 -51.24 -22.74 -14.28
CA THR A 76 -52.46 -23.03 -15.06
C THR A 76 -53.50 -23.69 -14.18
N ARG A 77 -54.30 -22.86 -13.49
CA ARG A 77 -55.60 -23.26 -12.94
C ARG A 77 -56.61 -22.16 -13.27
N ASP A 78 -57.21 -22.33 -14.44
CA ASP A 78 -58.64 -22.20 -14.77
C ASP A 78 -59.53 -21.39 -13.81
N ASP A 79 -60.19 -20.34 -14.31
CA ASP A 79 -61.66 -20.33 -14.40
C ASP A 79 -62.16 -19.21 -15.35
N SER A 80 -63.35 -19.44 -15.87
CA SER A 80 -63.99 -18.87 -17.06
C SER A 80 -64.87 -17.66 -16.73
N GLN A 81 -64.92 -16.62 -17.57
CA GLN A 81 -66.18 -16.11 -18.14
C GLN A 81 -65.99 -14.94 -19.12
N GLU A 82 -66.47 -15.18 -20.32
CA GLU A 82 -66.89 -14.24 -21.36
C GLU A 82 -67.88 -13.20 -20.81
N VAL A 83 -67.74 -11.92 -21.20
CA VAL A 83 -68.79 -10.99 -21.68
C VAL A 83 -68.19 -9.60 -22.00
N VAL A 84 -68.49 -9.15 -23.23
CA VAL A 84 -68.27 -7.85 -23.93
C VAL A 84 -69.06 -6.71 -23.23
N PRO A 85 -68.63 -5.41 -23.18
CA PRO A 85 -68.59 -4.50 -24.35
C PRO A 85 -67.54 -3.36 -24.41
N THR A 86 -67.48 -2.79 -25.62
CA THR A 86 -66.82 -1.55 -26.13
C THR A 86 -67.48 -0.25 -25.59
N PRO A 87 -67.09 1.03 -25.94
CA PRO A 87 -66.16 1.51 -26.99
C PRO A 87 -65.24 2.75 -26.68
N ALA A 88 -64.35 3.03 -27.66
CA ALA A 88 -63.91 4.32 -28.25
C ALA A 88 -63.21 5.46 -27.46
N ASN A 89 -61.99 5.81 -27.86
CA ASN A 89 -61.61 7.05 -28.61
C ASN A 89 -60.06 7.08 -28.77
N SER A 90 -59.49 7.06 -29.98
CA SER A 90 -59.19 8.18 -30.90
C SER A 90 -58.07 9.12 -30.44
N THR A 91 -56.94 9.07 -31.18
CA THR A 91 -56.08 10.19 -31.68
C THR A 91 -55.41 11.13 -30.65
N GLU A 92 -54.23 11.73 -30.79
CA GLU A 92 -53.12 11.78 -31.74
C GLU A 92 -52.06 12.75 -31.13
N HIS A 93 -50.79 12.58 -31.52
CA HIS A 93 -49.74 13.58 -31.81
C HIS A 93 -49.30 14.74 -30.87
N THR A 94 -48.02 15.10 -31.09
CA THR A 94 -47.35 16.43 -30.99
C THR A 94 -46.94 16.88 -29.57
N THR A 95 -45.83 17.57 -29.26
CA THR A 95 -44.54 17.96 -29.87
C THR A 95 -43.80 18.76 -28.79
N THR A 96 -42.47 18.61 -28.74
CA THR A 96 -41.38 19.53 -28.38
C THR A 96 -41.63 20.84 -27.57
N SER A 97 -40.72 21.03 -26.60
CA SER A 97 -39.97 22.27 -26.21
C SER A 97 -40.23 22.93 -24.84
N PRO A 98 -39.18 23.51 -24.20
CA PRO A 98 -39.10 23.74 -22.76
C PRO A 98 -39.46 25.18 -22.33
N GLY A 99 -39.80 25.33 -21.04
CA GLY A 99 -40.08 26.61 -20.37
C GLY A 99 -39.55 26.62 -18.92
N PRO A 100 -39.46 27.79 -18.27
CA PRO A 100 -38.21 28.26 -17.68
C PRO A 100 -38.17 28.37 -16.13
N THR A 101 -36.94 28.48 -15.61
CA THR A 101 -36.48 29.27 -14.46
C THR A 101 -37.16 29.09 -13.09
N LYS A 102 -36.39 28.56 -12.12
CA LYS A 102 -36.51 28.92 -10.69
C LYS A 102 -35.11 29.07 -10.05
N PRO A 103 -34.83 30.17 -9.31
CA PRO A 103 -33.49 30.55 -8.86
C PRO A 103 -32.97 29.76 -7.63
N PRO A 104 -31.65 29.79 -7.37
CA PRO A 104 -31.03 29.06 -6.27
C PRO A 104 -31.26 29.74 -4.91
N VAL A 105 -31.57 28.92 -3.90
CA VAL A 105 -31.66 29.33 -2.49
C VAL A 105 -30.25 29.50 -1.93
N VAL A 106 -29.97 30.70 -1.43
CA VAL A 106 -28.72 31.13 -0.79
C VAL A 106 -28.79 30.77 0.70
N PRO A 107 -27.79 30.06 1.28
CA PRO A 107 -27.64 29.97 2.73
C PRO A 107 -26.85 31.19 3.29
N PRO A 108 -27.15 31.65 4.52
CA PRO A 108 -26.53 32.83 5.12
C PRO A 108 -25.08 32.56 5.60
N PRO A 109 -24.18 33.56 5.54
CA PRO A 109 -22.86 33.47 6.17
C PRO A 109 -22.91 34.00 7.61
N GLY A 110 -22.21 33.34 8.54
CA GLY A 110 -21.88 33.89 9.84
C GLY A 110 -20.94 32.97 10.64
N PRO A 111 -20.21 33.49 11.63
CA PRO A 111 -19.47 34.74 11.67
C PRO A 111 -17.94 34.52 11.73
N THR A 112 -17.23 35.59 11.43
CA THR A 112 -15.78 35.82 11.43
C THR A 112 -15.06 35.33 12.71
N PRO A 113 -13.85 34.74 12.63
CA PRO A 113 -13.01 34.51 13.80
C PRO A 113 -12.42 35.84 14.31
N SER A 114 -12.69 36.16 15.58
CA SER A 114 -12.01 37.23 16.31
C SER A 114 -10.51 36.96 16.40
N ARG A 115 -9.74 37.89 15.87
CA ARG A 115 -8.28 37.94 15.92
C ARG A 115 -7.87 38.44 17.31
N THR A 116 -7.45 37.54 18.19
CA THR A 116 -6.83 37.93 19.46
C THR A 116 -5.32 38.09 19.25
N THR A 117 -4.88 39.34 19.20
CA THR A 117 -3.47 39.75 19.27
C THR A 117 -2.99 39.65 20.72
N PRO A 118 -1.92 38.93 21.05
CA PRO A 118 -1.19 39.16 22.29
C PRO A 118 -0.10 40.22 22.06
N THR A 119 -0.24 41.33 22.78
CA THR A 119 0.76 42.38 22.96
C THR A 119 2.02 41.82 23.65
N PRO A 120 3.24 42.20 23.22
CA PRO A 120 4.47 41.87 23.95
C PRO A 120 4.65 42.80 25.15
N GLY A 121 4.48 42.26 26.36
CA GLY A 121 4.87 42.91 27.60
C GLY A 121 6.33 42.58 27.92
N GLY A 122 7.24 43.47 27.54
CA GLY A 122 8.62 43.48 28.03
C GLY A 122 8.69 44.02 29.46
N GLY A 123 9.50 43.37 30.28
CA GLY A 123 9.86 43.82 31.63
C GLY A 123 11.01 42.99 32.16
N PRO A 124 12.22 43.56 32.35
CA PRO A 124 13.39 42.85 32.85
C PRO A 124 13.44 42.94 34.38
N SER A 125 13.86 41.87 35.06
CA SER A 125 14.40 41.91 36.42
C SER A 125 15.07 40.57 36.72
N THR A 126 16.39 40.53 36.67
CA THR A 126 17.34 40.60 37.81
C THR A 126 17.85 39.22 38.22
N VAL A 127 19.17 39.11 38.12
CA VAL A 127 20.03 38.00 38.53
C VAL A 127 19.97 37.83 40.05
N THR A 128 19.81 36.60 40.52
CA THR A 128 20.23 36.15 41.86
C THR A 128 20.76 34.72 41.77
N THR A 129 21.98 34.55 42.28
CA THR A 129 22.82 33.36 42.33
C THR A 129 22.45 32.44 43.51
N GLU A 130 22.42 31.12 43.25
CA GLU A 130 22.84 29.99 44.13
C GLU A 130 22.00 29.68 45.42
N PRO A 131 21.84 28.42 45.93
CA PRO A 131 22.59 27.18 45.68
C PRO A 131 21.84 25.93 45.21
N THR A 132 22.65 25.09 44.55
CA THR A 132 22.65 23.63 44.49
C THR A 132 21.83 22.94 45.59
N ARG A 133 20.76 22.27 45.19
CA ARG A 133 20.16 21.15 45.92
C ARG A 133 20.07 19.94 44.99
N THR A 134 20.87 18.94 45.31
CA THR A 134 20.82 17.57 44.82
C THR A 134 19.39 17.04 44.90
N PRO A 135 18.76 16.56 43.81
CA PRO A 135 17.51 15.83 43.91
C PRO A 135 17.78 14.48 44.59
N PRO A 136 16.99 14.07 45.59
CA PRO A 136 17.06 12.71 46.11
C PRO A 136 16.66 11.73 45.01
N THR A 137 17.56 10.79 44.70
CA THR A 137 17.26 9.55 43.98
C THR A 137 16.27 8.74 44.82
N THR A 138 14.99 8.90 44.56
CA THR A 138 13.98 7.92 44.95
C THR A 138 13.89 6.90 43.81
N PRO A 139 14.29 5.63 44.00
CA PRO A 139 13.87 4.60 43.07
C PRO A 139 12.36 4.46 43.24
N THR A 140 11.58 4.96 42.29
CA THR A 140 10.18 4.55 42.15
C THR A 140 10.19 3.07 41.82
N THR A 141 10.10 2.24 42.86
CA THR A 141 9.67 0.84 42.77
C THR A 141 8.24 0.86 42.23
N GLY A 142 8.11 0.78 40.91
CA GLY A 142 6.89 0.34 40.25
C GLY A 142 6.75 -1.16 40.47
N THR A 143 6.06 -1.54 41.54
CA THR A 143 5.60 -2.90 41.78
C THR A 143 4.25 -3.08 41.07
N ASP A 144 4.21 -4.11 40.21
CA ASP A 144 3.06 -4.90 39.74
C ASP A 144 2.76 -4.89 38.23
N GLY A 145 3.17 -6.01 37.63
CA GLY A 145 2.82 -6.47 36.31
C GLY A 145 3.04 -7.98 36.24
N THR A 146 2.22 -8.72 36.98
CA THR A 146 1.88 -10.14 36.82
C THR A 146 2.28 -10.70 35.46
N GLY A 147 3.31 -11.55 35.39
CA GLY A 147 3.68 -12.34 34.20
C GLY A 147 3.36 -11.67 32.85
N GLY A 148 3.88 -10.46 32.64
CA GLY A 148 3.36 -9.55 31.61
C GLY A 148 3.66 -10.01 30.18
N SER A 149 2.62 -10.10 29.36
CA SER A 149 2.80 -10.22 27.91
C SER A 149 3.60 -9.03 27.36
N THR A 150 4.40 -9.26 26.33
CA THR A 150 5.18 -8.20 25.68
C THR A 150 4.23 -7.08 25.21
N PRO A 151 4.49 -5.79 25.50
CA PRO A 151 3.61 -4.69 25.08
C PRO A 151 3.64 -4.47 23.56
N LEU A 152 2.60 -3.84 22.99
CA LEU A 152 2.61 -3.41 21.58
C LEU A 152 3.64 -2.30 21.38
N CYS A 153 4.31 -2.29 20.23
CA CYS A 153 5.17 -1.19 19.83
C CYS A 153 4.35 0.06 19.53
N THR A 154 4.74 1.19 20.12
CA THR A 154 4.20 2.51 19.78
C THR A 154 4.88 3.07 18.54
N ALA A 155 4.24 4.01 17.84
CA ALA A 155 4.85 4.67 16.68
C ALA A 155 6.19 5.35 17.05
N ALA A 156 6.28 5.95 18.23
CA ALA A 156 7.50 6.61 18.70
C ALA A 156 8.68 5.66 18.97
N GLN A 157 8.46 4.34 19.03
CA GLN A 157 9.53 3.34 19.19
C GLN A 157 10.02 2.76 17.86
N LEU A 158 9.37 3.11 16.75
CA LEU A 158 9.57 2.46 15.47
C LEU A 158 10.15 3.44 14.45
N THR A 159 11.03 2.94 13.60
CA THR A 159 11.53 3.66 12.42
C THR A 159 11.13 2.89 11.17
N PRO A 160 10.24 3.43 10.33
CA PRO A 160 9.87 2.82 9.06
C PRO A 160 10.87 3.15 7.96
N SER A 161 11.07 2.21 7.05
CA SER A 161 11.86 2.39 5.83
C SER A 161 11.34 1.49 4.71
N LEU A 162 11.65 1.83 3.46
CA LEU A 162 11.52 0.89 2.35
C LEU A 162 12.81 0.06 2.24
N GLY A 163 12.67 -1.25 2.28
CA GLY A 163 13.73 -2.21 1.99
C GLY A 163 13.85 -2.50 0.49
N GLY A 164 14.47 -3.64 0.19
CA GLY A 164 14.56 -4.17 -1.16
C GLY A 164 13.20 -4.51 -1.76
N GLY A 165 13.23 -5.14 -2.92
CA GLY A 165 12.04 -5.66 -3.55
C GLY A 165 12.31 -6.24 -4.92
N ASP A 166 11.33 -6.95 -5.42
CA ASP A 166 11.40 -7.70 -6.67
C ASP A 166 10.32 -7.23 -7.64
N ALA A 167 10.39 -7.68 -8.88
CA ALA A 167 9.32 -7.49 -9.85
C ALA A 167 9.13 -8.78 -10.67
N GLY A 168 7.88 -9.10 -10.99
CA GLY A 168 7.55 -10.30 -11.74
C GLY A 168 6.05 -10.50 -11.91
N ALA A 169 5.66 -11.23 -12.96
CA ALA A 169 4.27 -11.60 -13.24
C ALA A 169 3.27 -10.41 -13.25
N GLY A 170 3.70 -9.22 -13.70
CA GLY A 170 2.85 -8.03 -13.72
C GLY A 170 2.84 -7.20 -12.43
N SER A 171 3.57 -7.61 -11.40
CA SER A 171 3.63 -6.92 -10.11
C SER A 171 5.03 -6.40 -9.77
N VAL A 172 5.07 -5.29 -9.03
CA VAL A 172 6.23 -4.77 -8.31
C VAL A 172 6.03 -5.01 -6.82
N PHE A 173 7.07 -5.50 -6.18
CA PHE A 173 7.14 -5.72 -4.74
C PHE A 173 8.17 -4.79 -4.11
N ARG A 174 7.87 -4.31 -2.90
CA ARG A 174 8.79 -3.58 -2.02
C ARG A 174 8.54 -4.04 -0.59
N TYR A 175 9.57 -4.03 0.25
CA TYR A 175 9.39 -4.38 1.66
C TYR A 175 9.24 -3.14 2.52
N LEU A 176 8.19 -3.08 3.33
CA LEU A 176 8.08 -2.08 4.39
C LEU A 176 8.73 -2.64 5.64
N VAL A 177 9.78 -1.99 6.12
CA VAL A 177 10.56 -2.45 7.28
C VAL A 177 10.30 -1.53 8.45
N LEU A 178 9.90 -2.11 9.58
CA LEU A 178 9.79 -1.46 10.88
C LEU A 178 10.92 -1.92 11.80
N THR A 179 11.79 -1.00 12.21
CA THR A 179 12.86 -1.28 13.17
C THR A 179 12.51 -0.68 14.54
N ASN A 180 12.63 -1.48 15.60
CA ASN A 180 12.53 -0.96 16.97
C ASN A 180 13.81 -0.21 17.33
N HIS A 181 13.75 1.11 17.41
CA HIS A 181 14.91 1.94 17.79
C HIS A 181 14.94 2.25 19.30
N SER A 182 13.91 1.84 20.04
CA SER A 182 13.81 2.08 21.48
C SER A 182 14.69 1.12 22.29
N GLY A 183 14.90 1.42 23.57
CA GLY A 183 15.60 0.54 24.52
C GLY A 183 14.72 -0.58 25.11
N THR A 184 13.45 -0.70 24.69
CA THR A 184 12.48 -1.62 25.28
C THR A 184 12.01 -2.67 24.29
N VAL A 185 11.77 -3.89 24.76
CA VAL A 185 11.15 -4.96 23.95
C VAL A 185 9.66 -4.65 23.77
N CYS A 186 9.17 -4.77 22.54
CA CYS A 186 7.76 -4.63 22.20
C CYS A 186 7.38 -5.62 21.09
N HIS A 187 6.12 -5.67 20.65
CA HIS A 187 5.71 -6.47 19.50
C HIS A 187 4.83 -5.70 18.52
N VAL A 188 4.82 -6.15 17.26
CA VAL A 188 3.87 -5.73 16.23
C VAL A 188 3.05 -6.94 15.79
N THR A 189 1.77 -6.76 15.43
CA THR A 189 0.92 -7.88 15.00
C THR A 189 -0.11 -7.43 13.96
N GLY A 190 -0.17 -8.11 12.83
CA GLY A 190 -1.12 -7.81 11.76
C GLY A 190 -0.61 -6.83 10.71
N PHE A 191 -1.52 -6.00 10.19
CA PHE A 191 -1.32 -5.16 9.00
C PHE A 191 -1.10 -3.69 9.38
N PRO A 192 -0.23 -2.96 8.66
CA PRO A 192 -0.22 -1.51 8.78
C PRO A 192 -1.34 -0.86 7.97
N GLY A 193 -1.77 0.32 8.41
CA GLY A 193 -2.36 1.27 7.47
C GLY A 193 -1.25 1.95 6.68
N LEU A 194 -1.35 2.00 5.35
CA LEU A 194 -0.31 2.61 4.50
C LEU A 194 -0.93 3.50 3.43
N SER A 195 -0.42 4.71 3.30
CA SER A 195 -0.82 5.68 2.26
C SER A 195 0.40 6.25 1.55
N LEU A 196 0.23 6.58 0.28
CA LEU A 196 1.23 7.29 -0.53
C LEU A 196 1.02 8.79 -0.40
N LEU A 197 2.10 9.57 -0.29
CA LEU A 197 2.04 11.02 -0.21
C LEU A 197 2.88 11.69 -1.31
N ASP A 198 2.43 12.85 -1.78
CA ASP A 198 3.17 13.73 -2.66
C ASP A 198 4.18 14.62 -1.90
N ALA A 199 4.87 15.49 -2.63
CA ALA A 199 5.88 16.41 -2.08
C ALA A 199 5.32 17.38 -1.03
N ASP A 200 4.03 17.71 -1.10
CA ASP A 200 3.34 18.60 -0.16
C ASP A 200 2.75 17.83 1.03
N GLY A 201 2.94 16.51 1.09
CA GLY A 201 2.41 15.63 2.13
C GLY A 201 0.93 15.30 1.97
N LYS A 202 0.34 15.60 0.80
CA LYS A 202 -1.04 15.24 0.48
C LYS A 202 -1.09 13.80 -0.01
N GLN A 203 -2.16 13.10 0.37
CA GLN A 203 -2.35 11.71 0.00
C GLN A 203 -2.62 11.56 -1.50
N ILE A 204 -1.93 10.59 -2.10
CA ILE A 204 -2.11 10.13 -3.47
C ILE A 204 -3.00 8.88 -3.43
N GLY A 205 -4.18 8.97 -4.05
CA GLY A 205 -5.09 7.83 -4.20
C GLY A 205 -5.64 7.28 -2.87
N ALA A 206 -6.15 6.05 -2.96
CA ALA A 206 -6.64 5.30 -1.80
C ALA A 206 -5.48 4.69 -0.99
N PRO A 207 -5.67 4.46 0.33
CA PRO A 207 -4.70 3.71 1.13
C PRO A 207 -4.60 2.25 0.67
N ALA A 208 -3.53 1.57 1.07
CA ALA A 208 -3.33 0.16 0.78
C ALA A 208 -4.45 -0.70 1.36
N THR A 209 -4.83 -1.72 0.59
CA THR A 209 -5.71 -2.79 1.04
C THR A 209 -4.88 -3.98 1.55
N TYR A 210 -5.53 -4.96 2.18
CA TYR A 210 -4.84 -6.06 2.84
C TYR A 210 -5.00 -7.37 2.10
N GLN A 211 -3.89 -8.04 1.83
CA GLN A 211 -3.91 -9.44 1.44
C GLN A 211 -4.18 -10.30 2.68
N GLN A 212 -5.31 -10.98 2.70
CA GLN A 212 -5.69 -11.82 3.84
C GLN A 212 -4.73 -13.00 3.98
N LEU A 213 -3.91 -12.95 5.03
CA LEU A 213 -2.92 -13.95 5.41
C LEU A 213 -2.96 -14.12 6.93
N ASP A 214 -2.76 -15.35 7.40
CA ASP A 214 -2.58 -15.62 8.81
C ASP A 214 -1.31 -14.90 9.32
N HIS A 215 -1.35 -14.43 10.55
CA HIS A 215 -0.25 -13.72 11.18
C HIS A 215 -0.17 -14.03 12.66
N GLN A 216 1.03 -13.82 13.20
CA GLN A 216 1.33 -13.98 14.61
C GLN A 216 2.07 -12.73 15.11
N PRO A 217 2.02 -12.43 16.41
CA PRO A 217 2.82 -11.35 16.98
C PRO A 217 4.31 -11.52 16.70
N VAL A 218 4.95 -10.46 16.23
CA VAL A 218 6.40 -10.38 16.03
C VAL A 218 6.99 -9.55 17.16
N VAL A 219 7.71 -10.21 18.07
CA VAL A 219 8.45 -9.54 19.15
C VAL A 219 9.72 -8.92 18.59
N LEU A 220 9.95 -7.64 18.90
CA LEU A 220 11.08 -6.84 18.48
C LEU A 220 11.86 -6.37 19.72
N ARG A 221 13.08 -6.88 19.86
CA ARG A 221 14.09 -6.30 20.76
C ARG A 221 14.64 -4.99 20.18
N PRO A 222 15.36 -4.18 20.97
CA PRO A 222 16.11 -3.04 20.44
C PRO A 222 16.97 -3.44 19.23
N GLY A 223 16.78 -2.74 18.11
CA GLY A 223 17.46 -2.99 16.84
C GLY A 223 16.85 -4.09 15.96
N GLU A 224 15.91 -4.90 16.46
CA GLU A 224 15.25 -5.91 15.62
C GLU A 224 14.20 -5.27 14.69
N SER A 225 13.93 -5.97 13.59
CA SER A 225 12.99 -5.51 12.56
C SER A 225 11.90 -6.54 12.24
N ALA A 226 10.74 -6.00 11.86
CA ALA A 226 9.68 -6.72 11.19
C ALA A 226 9.47 -6.11 9.80
N SER A 227 9.02 -6.91 8.84
CA SER A 227 8.69 -6.41 7.51
C SER A 227 7.41 -6.99 6.95
N ASP A 228 6.74 -6.19 6.12
CA ASP A 228 5.69 -6.65 5.22
C ASP A 228 6.12 -6.50 3.76
N THR A 229 5.27 -6.99 2.85
CA THR A 229 5.38 -6.77 1.42
C THR A 229 4.29 -5.80 0.95
N ILE A 230 4.73 -4.71 0.32
CA ILE A 230 3.93 -3.85 -0.53
C ILE A 230 3.90 -4.47 -1.94
N ARG A 231 2.71 -4.70 -2.49
CA ARG A 231 2.49 -5.09 -3.89
C ARG A 231 1.77 -3.97 -4.64
N THR A 232 2.28 -3.66 -5.82
CA THR A 232 1.66 -2.79 -6.83
C THR A 232 1.74 -3.45 -8.20
N VAL A 233 1.02 -2.92 -9.18
CA VAL A 233 1.13 -3.34 -10.59
C VAL A 233 2.37 -2.71 -11.23
N ASN A 234 3.07 -3.48 -12.07
CA ASN A 234 4.14 -2.95 -12.93
C ASN A 234 3.58 -1.80 -13.75
N GLN A 235 4.32 -0.68 -13.87
CA GLN A 235 3.92 0.62 -14.47
C GLN A 235 3.23 0.57 -15.85
N GLN A 236 2.08 -0.07 -15.90
CA GLN A 236 1.21 -0.37 -17.01
C GLN A 236 -0.19 0.06 -16.59
N GLY A 237 -1.05 0.33 -17.55
CA GLY A 237 -2.38 0.86 -17.27
C GLY A 237 -2.32 2.31 -16.78
N THR A 238 -3.29 2.69 -15.94
CA THR A 238 -3.41 4.07 -15.46
C THR A 238 -2.69 4.21 -14.13
N CYS A 239 -1.59 4.96 -14.13
CA CYS A 239 -0.78 5.19 -12.93
C CYS A 239 -1.10 6.53 -12.27
N LEU A 240 -1.15 6.52 -10.95
CA LEU A 240 -1.11 7.72 -10.12
C LEU A 240 0.31 8.29 -10.08
N PRO A 241 0.49 9.58 -9.72
CA PRO A 241 1.81 10.14 -9.50
C PRO A 241 2.64 9.32 -8.52
N THR A 242 3.95 9.22 -8.77
CA THR A 242 4.87 8.55 -7.84
C THR A 242 4.96 9.31 -6.53
N SER A 243 4.92 8.59 -5.40
CA SER A 243 5.07 9.17 -4.07
C SER A 243 6.47 9.74 -3.83
N THR A 244 6.57 10.74 -2.96
CA THR A 244 7.86 11.19 -2.39
C THR A 244 8.05 10.63 -0.99
N SER A 245 6.96 10.38 -0.28
CA SER A 245 6.93 9.82 1.07
C SER A 245 5.73 8.90 1.25
N LEU A 246 5.79 8.07 2.29
CA LEU A 246 4.70 7.19 2.70
C LEU A 246 4.28 7.55 4.12
N ARG A 247 2.98 7.41 4.41
CA ARG A 247 2.43 7.48 5.76
C ARG A 247 2.04 6.09 6.20
N ILE A 248 2.64 5.62 7.30
CA ILE A 248 2.32 4.34 7.92
C ILE A 248 1.65 4.54 9.27
N TYR A 249 0.62 3.75 9.56
CA TYR A 249 0.05 3.52 10.88
C TYR A 249 0.44 2.11 11.33
N PRO A 250 1.36 1.96 12.31
CA PRO A 250 1.73 0.65 12.83
C PRO A 250 0.52 -0.11 13.38
N PRO A 251 0.50 -1.46 13.33
CA PRO A 251 -0.63 -2.22 13.82
C PRO A 251 -0.91 -1.93 15.31
N GLY A 252 -2.18 -1.67 15.64
CA GLY A 252 -2.60 -1.32 17.00
C GLY A 252 -2.30 0.12 17.43
N SER A 253 -1.69 0.94 16.58
CA SER A 253 -1.42 2.37 16.83
C SER A 253 -2.30 3.27 15.94
N ARG A 254 -2.80 4.38 16.49
CA ARG A 254 -3.44 5.46 15.72
C ARG A 254 -2.48 6.59 15.37
N GLN A 255 -1.25 6.53 15.86
CA GLN A 255 -0.21 7.48 15.49
C GLN A 255 0.47 7.02 14.21
N SER A 256 0.63 7.97 13.27
CA SER A 256 1.33 7.71 12.02
C SER A 256 2.78 8.14 12.06
N LEU A 257 3.59 7.50 11.23
CA LEU A 257 4.94 7.90 10.89
C LEU A 257 4.98 8.23 9.40
N VAL A 258 5.75 9.26 9.03
CA VAL A 258 5.99 9.61 7.62
C VAL A 258 7.47 9.42 7.32
N PHE A 259 7.78 8.74 6.23
CA PHE A 259 9.14 8.43 5.83
C PHE A 259 9.31 8.53 4.31
N PRO A 260 10.52 8.87 3.83
CA PRO A 260 10.77 9.00 2.40
C PRO A 260 10.64 7.66 1.70
N GLY A 261 10.05 7.67 0.50
CA GLY A 261 9.92 6.48 -0.31
C GLY A 261 9.13 6.72 -1.59
N LYS A 262 9.56 6.05 -2.65
CA LYS A 262 8.94 6.13 -3.98
C LYS A 262 8.20 4.85 -4.28
N VAL A 263 6.89 4.96 -4.41
CA VAL A 263 5.98 3.91 -4.87
C VAL A 263 5.04 4.52 -5.89
N THR A 264 4.79 3.80 -6.97
CA THR A 264 3.79 4.16 -7.99
C THR A 264 2.66 3.15 -7.90
N ASN A 265 1.43 3.64 -7.75
CA ASN A 265 0.23 2.81 -7.77
C ASN A 265 -0.42 2.94 -9.15
N CYS A 266 -0.59 1.80 -9.84
CA CYS A 266 -1.27 1.72 -11.12
C CYS A 266 -2.50 0.83 -11.00
N ASP A 267 -3.55 1.17 -11.75
CA ASP A 267 -4.86 0.51 -11.75
C ASP A 267 -5.49 0.37 -10.35
N ASN A 268 -5.11 1.27 -9.44
CA ASN A 268 -5.53 1.26 -8.05
C ASN A 268 -5.19 -0.05 -7.28
N GLU A 269 -4.24 -0.84 -7.77
CA GLU A 269 -3.74 -2.01 -7.05
C GLU A 269 -2.59 -1.62 -6.11
N PHE A 270 -2.95 -1.45 -4.84
CA PHE A 270 -2.03 -1.20 -3.75
C PHE A 270 -2.40 -2.08 -2.56
N VAL A 271 -1.58 -3.09 -2.32
CA VAL A 271 -1.87 -4.16 -1.35
C VAL A 271 -0.67 -4.36 -0.42
N VAL A 272 -0.92 -4.53 0.87
CA VAL A 272 0.10 -4.92 1.86
C VAL A 272 -0.24 -6.26 2.51
N THR A 273 0.79 -6.92 3.01
CA THR A 273 0.68 -8.17 3.79
C THR A 273 0.82 -7.87 5.29
N PRO A 274 0.59 -8.83 6.21
CA PRO A 274 0.88 -8.59 7.62
C PRO A 274 2.39 -8.65 7.87
N PHE A 275 2.84 -8.03 8.96
CA PHE A 275 4.25 -8.07 9.36
C PHE A 275 4.70 -9.49 9.72
N THR A 276 5.91 -9.84 9.29
CA THR A 276 6.67 -11.01 9.75
C THR A 276 8.04 -10.56 10.28
N LYS A 277 8.76 -11.44 10.98
CA LYS A 277 10.11 -11.14 11.48
C LYS A 277 11.09 -10.99 10.30
N GLY A 278 11.96 -9.98 10.37
CA GLY A 278 13.02 -9.76 9.39
C GLY A 278 12.82 -8.48 8.55
N THR A 279 13.46 -8.45 7.38
CA THR A 279 13.52 -7.29 6.49
C THR A 279 13.22 -7.62 5.02
N THR A 280 12.85 -8.87 4.71
CA THR A 280 12.68 -9.40 3.35
C THR A 280 11.22 -9.61 2.95
N GLY A 281 10.31 -8.91 3.63
CA GLY A 281 8.89 -8.96 3.35
C GLY A 281 8.18 -10.20 3.88
N ASN A 282 6.90 -10.32 3.54
CA ASN A 282 6.05 -11.46 3.84
C ASN A 282 5.27 -11.90 2.57
N PRO A 283 5.44 -13.14 2.06
CA PRO A 283 6.45 -14.10 2.49
C PRO A 283 7.87 -13.55 2.26
N ALA A 284 8.83 -14.03 3.04
CA ALA A 284 10.23 -13.68 2.83
C ALA A 284 10.70 -14.15 1.44
N SER A 285 11.32 -13.24 0.69
CA SER A 285 12.05 -13.51 -0.56
C SER A 285 13.40 -14.16 -0.34
#